data_AF-A0A162DU54-F1
#
_entry.id   AF-A0A162DU54-F1
#
_cell.length_a   1.000
_cell.length_b   1.000
_cell.length_c   1.000
_cell.angle_alpha   90.00
_cell.angle_beta   90.00
_cell.angle_gamma   90.00
#
_symmetry.space_group_name_H-M   'P 1'
#
loop_
_entity.id
_entity.type
_entity.pdbx_description
1 polymer ?
#
loop_
_entity_poly.entity_id
_entity_poly.type
_entity_poly.pdbx_seq_one_letter_code
_entity_poly.pdbx_strand_id
1 'polypeptide(L)' 'MRAVEAIDKLAEKERLGELMIIDSAIVETNGAWYFPYDAVAFVVHGDISAAVAGNVPVRVPRDGSALTYEAPAQW' A
#
# COMPACT_ATOMS: atom_id res chain seq x y z
N MET A 1 -6.61 -10.73 -3.00
CA MET A 1 -6.74 -9.98 -1.71
C MET A 1 -6.96 -8.53 -2.09
N ARG A 2 -8.00 -7.85 -1.58
CA ARG A 2 -8.44 -6.51 -2.08
C ARG A 2 -7.31 -5.45 -2.12
N ALA A 3 -6.37 -5.48 -1.18
CA ALA A 3 -5.24 -4.54 -1.15
C ALA A 3 -4.19 -4.82 -2.24
N VAL A 4 -3.88 -6.08 -2.53
CA VAL A 4 -2.95 -6.48 -3.61
C VAL A 4 -3.48 -6.04 -4.97
N GLU A 5 -4.75 -6.33 -5.22
CA GLU A 5 -5.42 -5.91 -6.47
C GLU A 5 -5.46 -4.38 -6.63
N ALA A 6 -5.45 -3.63 -5.52
CA ALA A 6 -5.41 -2.17 -5.56
C ALA A 6 -4.01 -1.66 -5.94
N ILE A 7 -2.95 -2.20 -5.34
CA ILE A 7 -1.58 -1.80 -5.67
C ILE A 7 -1.17 -2.25 -7.06
N ASP A 8 -1.64 -3.40 -7.55
CA ASP A 8 -1.38 -3.86 -8.94
C ASP A 8 -1.96 -2.88 -9.97
N LYS A 9 -3.20 -2.42 -9.74
CA LYS A 9 -3.84 -1.41 -10.61
C LYS A 9 -3.13 -0.07 -10.53
N LEU A 10 -2.67 0.32 -9.34
CA LEU A 10 -1.91 1.55 -9.16
C LEU A 10 -0.56 1.47 -9.89
N ALA A 11 0.15 0.35 -9.74
CA ALA A 11 1.42 0.06 -10.41
C ALA A 11 1.30 0.18 -11.93
N GLU A 12 0.26 -0.41 -12.51
CA GLU A 12 -0.02 -0.33 -13.95
C GLU A 12 -0.33 1.10 -14.38
N LYS A 13 -1.24 1.77 -13.67
CA LYS A 13 -1.72 3.12 -14.01
C LYS A 13 -0.59 4.16 -13.97
N GLU A 14 0.22 4.12 -12.92
CA GLU A 14 1.26 5.11 -12.65
C GLU A 14 2.65 4.65 -13.13
N ARG A 15 2.73 3.45 -13.74
CA ARG A 15 3.98 2.83 -14.27
C ARG A 15 5.09 2.71 -13.23
N LEU A 16 4.73 2.29 -12.02
CA LEU A 16 5.64 2.22 -10.86
C LEU A 16 6.48 0.94 -10.79
N GLY A 17 6.30 0.01 -11.73
CA GLY A 17 6.91 -1.31 -11.65
C GLY A 17 6.21 -2.20 -10.63
N GLU A 18 6.87 -3.27 -10.18
CA GLU A 18 6.29 -4.21 -9.22
C GLU A 18 6.23 -3.60 -7.82
N LEU A 19 5.03 -3.60 -7.22
CA LEU A 19 4.79 -3.14 -5.86
C LEU A 19 4.55 -4.32 -4.93
N MET A 20 4.92 -4.16 -3.67
CA MET A 20 4.66 -5.15 -2.63
C MET A 20 4.13 -4.51 -1.36
N ILE A 21 3.25 -5.23 -0.67
CA ILE A 21 2.79 -4.84 0.67
C ILE A 21 3.93 -5.05 1.67
N ILE A 22 4.08 -4.09 2.58
CA ILE A 22 5.02 -4.19 3.71
C ILE A 22 4.27 -4.82 4.88
N ASP A 23 4.29 -6.15 4.95
CA ASP A 23 3.51 -6.92 5.93
C ASP A 23 3.78 -6.51 7.38
N SER A 24 5.04 -6.19 7.72
CA SER A 24 5.44 -5.77 9.06
C SER A 24 4.88 -4.40 9.48
N ALA A 25 4.33 -3.63 8.55
CA ALA A 25 3.79 -2.30 8.78
C ALA A 25 2.26 -2.24 8.64
N ILE A 26 1.59 -3.39 8.45
CA ILE A 26 0.13 -3.44 8.39
C ILE A 26 -0.45 -2.96 9.73
N VAL A 27 -1.36 -2.00 9.66
CA VAL A 27 -2.05 -1.46 10.83
C VAL A 27 -3.51 -1.92 10.81
N GLU A 28 -3.94 -2.56 11.90
CA GLU A 28 -5.34 -2.92 12.11
C GLU A 28 -6.02 -1.94 13.05
N THR A 29 -7.19 -1.47 12.64
CA THR A 29 -8.08 -0.67 13.49
C THR A 29 -9.47 -1.29 13.54
N ASN A 30 -10.33 -0.75 14.41
CA ASN A 30 -11.74 -1.12 14.46
C ASN A 30 -12.49 -0.82 13.16
N GLY A 31 -12.06 0.17 12.37
CA GLY A 31 -12.76 0.61 11.16
C GLY A 31 -12.17 0.07 9.85
N ALA A 32 -10.88 -0.24 9.82
CA ALA A 32 -10.19 -0.64 8.61
C ALA A 32 -8.86 -1.37 8.88
N TRP A 33 -8.36 -2.04 7.85
CA TRP A 33 -6.97 -2.42 7.72
C TRP A 33 -6.25 -1.43 6.82
N TYR A 34 -5.00 -1.12 7.16
CA TYR A 34 -4.13 -0.26 6.38
C TYR A 34 -2.93 -1.08 5.91
N PHE A 35 -2.70 -1.10 4.60
CA PHE A 35 -1.65 -1.87 3.96
C PHE A 35 -0.63 -0.91 3.32
N PRO A 36 0.46 -0.57 4.01
CA PRO A 36 1.58 0.11 3.39
C PRO A 36 2.19 -0.76 2.31
N TYR A 37 2.73 -0.13 1.28
CA TYR A 37 3.36 -0.79 0.15
C TYR A 37 4.51 0.06 -0.37
N ASP A 38 5.43 -0.57 -1.08
CA ASP A 38 6.52 0.13 -1.78
C ASP A 38 6.99 -0.74 -2.97
N ALA A 39 7.89 -0.22 -3.78
CA ALA A 39 8.45 -0.94 -4.92
C ALA A 39 9.31 -2.11 -4.46
N VAL A 40 9.17 -3.26 -5.10
CA VAL A 40 10.01 -4.44 -4.84
C VAL A 40 11.49 -4.11 -5.02
N ALA A 41 11.84 -3.31 -6.03
CA ALA A 41 13.21 -2.86 -6.27
C ALA A 41 13.81 -2.09 -5.08
N PHE A 42 13.00 -1.28 -4.38
CA PHE A 42 13.45 -0.61 -3.17
C PHE A 42 13.52 -1.57 -1.98
N VAL A 43 12.44 -2.30 -1.69
CA VAL A 43 12.33 -3.13 -0.48
C VAL A 43 13.31 -4.30 -0.49
N VAL A 44 13.45 -4.98 -1.63
CA VAL A 44 14.25 -6.22 -1.73
C VAL A 44 15.67 -5.94 -2.19
N HIS A 45 15.87 -4.97 -3.09
CA HIS A 45 17.17 -4.72 -3.71
C HIS A 45 17.85 -3.44 -3.20
N GLY A 46 17.17 -2.63 -2.39
CA GLY A 46 17.73 -1.40 -1.83
C GLY A 46 17.88 -0.28 -2.86
N ASP A 47 17.20 -0.34 -4.01
CA ASP A 47 17.22 0.73 -5.00
C ASP A 47 16.41 1.93 -4.51
N ILE A 48 17.12 2.89 -3.90
CA ILE A 48 16.53 4.12 -3.36
C ILE A 48 15.77 4.90 -4.43
N SER A 49 16.19 4.84 -5.70
CA SER A 49 15.54 5.59 -6.78
C SER A 49 14.15 5.05 -7.12
N ALA A 50 13.88 3.79 -6.76
CA ALA A 50 12.60 3.13 -7.00
C ALA A 50 11.60 3.31 -5.84
N ALA A 51 12.01 3.91 -4.72
CA ALA A 51 11.13 4.11 -3.57
C ALA A 51 9.91 4.96 -3.95
N VAL A 52 8.72 4.52 -3.56
CA VAL A 52 7.47 5.23 -3.82
C VAL A 52 7.22 6.27 -2.71
N ALA A 53 8.18 7.19 -2.55
CA ALA A 53 8.16 8.16 -1.46
C ALA A 53 6.89 9.03 -1.47
N GLY A 54 6.26 9.14 -0.30
CA GLY A 54 5.05 9.96 -0.11
C GLY A 54 3.75 9.27 -0.52
N ASN A 55 3.79 7.99 -0.92
CA ASN A 55 2.58 7.19 -1.00
C ASN A 55 1.97 6.99 0.39
N VAL A 56 0.66 6.70 0.40
CA VAL A 56 -0.07 6.38 1.62
C VAL A 56 -0.61 4.96 1.53
N PRO A 57 -0.84 4.29 2.67
CA PRO A 57 -1.34 2.92 2.70
C PRO A 57 -2.66 2.77 1.95
N VAL A 58 -2.89 1.57 1.40
CA VAL A 58 -4.24 1.19 0.97
C VAL A 58 -5.08 0.94 2.22
N ARG A 59 -6.16 1.70 2.38
CA ARG A 59 -7.16 1.46 3.42
C ARG A 59 -8.24 0.51 2.88
N VAL A 60 -8.44 -0.59 3.58
CA VAL A 60 -9.51 -1.57 3.35
C VAL A 60 -10.53 -1.43 4.49
N PRO A 61 -11.69 -0.81 4.25
CA PRO A 61 -12.74 -0.68 5.26
C PRO A 61 -13.33 -2.04 5.64
N ARG A 62 -13.63 -2.23 6.94
CA ARG A 62 -14.26 -3.46 7.44
C ARG A 62 -15.76 -3.56 7.09
N ASP A 63 -16.40 -2.42 6.83
CA ASP A 63 -17.81 -2.33 6.44
C ASP A 63 -18.09 -2.72 4.98
N GLY A 64 -17.05 -3.09 4.22
CA GLY A 64 -17.15 -3.49 2.82
C GLY A 64 -17.17 -2.34 1.83
N SER A 65 -17.09 -1.08 2.27
CA SER A 65 -17.04 0.10 1.40
C SER A 65 -15.80 0.11 0.48
N ALA A 66 -15.76 1.11 -0.42
CA ALA A 66 -14.69 1.24 -1.40
C ALA A 66 -13.34 1.46 -0.73
N LEU A 67 -12.27 0.97 -1.38
CA LEU A 67 -10.91 1.19 -0.92
C LEU A 67 -10.52 2.65 -1.10
N THR A 68 -9.70 3.17 -0.18
CA THR A 68 -9.12 4.51 -0.25
C THR A 68 -7.61 4.43 -0.04
N TYR A 69 -6.91 5.53 -0.31
CA TYR A 69 -5.48 5.69 -0.06
C TYR A 69 -5.32 6.77 1.01
N GLU A 70 -5.11 6.37 2.25
CA GLU A 70 -4.98 7.29 3.38
C GLU A 70 -4.25 6.64 4.56
N ALA A 71 -3.58 7.46 5.37
CA ALA A 71 -2.94 7.02 6.61
C ALA A 71 -4.00 6.78 7.71
N PRO A 72 -3.74 5.88 8.67
CA PRO A 72 -4.56 5.81 9.87
C PRO A 72 -4.51 7.14 10.63
N ALA A 73 -5.64 7.53 11.26
CA ALA A 73 -5.76 8.80 11.97
C ALA A 73 -4.76 8.97 13.14
N GLN A 74 -4.13 7.87 13.57
CA GLN A 74 -3.06 7.85 14.55
C GLN A 74 -1.96 6.95 13.98
N TRP A 75 -0.83 7.54 13.64
CA TRP A 75 0.39 6.84 13.27
C TRP A 75 1.44 7.06 14.34
#